data_AF-A0A7C4GIB9-F1
#
_entry.id   AF-A0A7C4GIB9-F1
#
_cell.length_a   1.000
_cell.length_b   1.000
_cell.length_c   1.000
_cell.angle_alpha   90.00
_cell.angle_beta   90.00
_cell.angle_gamma   90.00
#
_symmetry.space_group_name_H-M   'P 1'
#
loop_
_entity.id
_entity.type
_entity.pdbx_description
1 polymer ?
#
loop_
_entity_poly.entity_id
_entity_poly.type
_entity_poly.pdbx_seq_one_letter_code
_entity_poly.pdbx_strand_id
1 'polypeptide(L)'
;MEFSTLVKYYEQLESTTKRLEMRDILMQLFKEAEEEEIDKIAYLTLGTLYPAYVGIELGVAEKLAIRALRLVTGVDESKIEDLLNKIGDLGQVAEELLSQKKSQLVLFTQPLTVLDVYNKLDKVARISGEGAIENKV
;
A
#
# COMPACT_ATOMS: atom_id res chain seq x y z
N MET A 1 4.28 -13.63 6.44
CA MET A 1 5.46 -12.89 5.94
C MET A 1 5.41 -11.38 6.25
N GLU A 2 6.58 -10.75 6.41
CA GLU A 2 6.66 -9.28 6.51
C GLU A 2 6.25 -8.60 5.20
N PHE A 3 5.53 -7.48 5.30
CA PHE A 3 5.13 -6.68 4.13
C PHE A 3 6.34 -6.11 3.40
N SER A 4 7.44 -5.83 4.12
CA SER A 4 8.71 -5.38 3.54
C SER A 4 9.30 -6.41 2.56
N THR A 5 9.12 -7.71 2.82
CA THR A 5 9.54 -8.79 1.92
C THR A 5 8.70 -8.80 0.66
N LEU A 6 7.38 -8.63 0.76
CA LEU A 6 6.50 -8.51 -0.40
C LEU A 6 6.86 -7.31 -1.28
N VAL A 7 7.17 -6.16 -0.68
CA VAL A 7 7.59 -4.95 -1.42
C VAL A 7 8.87 -5.22 -2.23
N LYS A 8 9.85 -5.94 -1.69
CA LYS A 8 11.07 -6.33 -2.45
C LYS A 8 10.76 -7.19 -3.67
N TYR A 9 9.72 -8.02 -3.62
CA TYR A 9 9.25 -8.75 -4.80
C TYR A 9 8.61 -7.81 -5.83
N TYR A 10 7.85 -6.81 -5.39
CA TYR A 10 7.27 -5.81 -6.29
C TYR A 10 8.32 -4.92 -6.96
N GLU A 11 9.35 -4.50 -6.24
CA GLU A 11 10.50 -3.78 -6.81
C GLU A 11 11.22 -4.61 -7.89
N GLN A 12 11.40 -5.92 -7.64
CA GLN A 12 11.96 -6.83 -8.65
C GLN A 12 11.05 -6.95 -9.88
N LEU A 13 9.74 -7.06 -9.69
CA LEU A 13 8.77 -7.11 -10.80
C LEU A 13 8.80 -5.82 -11.62
N GLU A 14 8.88 -4.66 -10.97
CA GLU A 14 8.96 -3.35 -11.61
C GLU A 14 10.27 -3.18 -12.40
N SER A 15 11.37 -3.78 -11.92
CA SER A 15 12.69 -3.69 -12.55
C SER A 15 12.84 -4.49 -13.85
N THR A 16 11.88 -5.37 -14.19
CA THR A 16 11.94 -6.20 -15.41
C THR A 16 10.72 -5.99 -16.30
N THR A 17 10.90 -6.18 -17.60
CA THR A 17 9.81 -6.22 -18.60
C THR A 17 9.62 -7.62 -19.20
N LYS A 18 10.46 -8.59 -18.80
CA LYS A 18 10.47 -9.94 -19.38
C LYS A 18 9.48 -10.84 -18.64
N ARG A 19 8.48 -11.35 -19.38
CA ARG A 19 7.43 -12.22 -18.83
C ARG A 19 7.95 -13.48 -18.13
N LEU A 20 9.03 -14.08 -18.62
CA LEU A 20 9.61 -15.28 -17.98
C LEU A 20 10.26 -14.94 -16.63
N GLU A 21 10.95 -13.80 -16.54
CA GLU A 21 11.53 -13.34 -15.27
C GLU A 21 10.42 -12.97 -14.28
N MET A 22 9.38 -12.25 -14.72
CA MET A 22 8.20 -11.96 -13.88
C MET A 22 7.55 -13.24 -13.35
N ARG A 23 7.40 -14.26 -14.20
CA ARG A 23 6.86 -15.57 -13.78
C ARG A 23 7.74 -16.20 -12.70
N ASP A 24 9.06 -16.16 -12.87
CA ASP A 24 9.99 -16.79 -11.93
C ASP A 24 10.00 -16.05 -10.58
N ILE A 25 9.93 -14.71 -10.60
CA ILE A 25 9.79 -13.87 -9.41
C ILE A 25 8.48 -14.21 -8.66
N LEU A 26 7.34 -14.25 -9.37
CA LEU A 26 6.05 -14.59 -8.77
C LEU A 26 6.02 -16.02 -8.22
N MET A 27 6.61 -16.98 -8.94
CA MET A 27 6.73 -18.35 -8.47
C MET A 27 7.49 -18.41 -7.14
N GLN A 28 8.58 -17.66 -7.01
CA GLN A 28 9.36 -17.62 -5.77
C GLN A 28 8.55 -16.98 -4.63
N LEU A 29 7.88 -15.85 -4.89
CA LEU A 29 6.99 -15.20 -3.93
C LEU A 29 5.93 -16.17 -3.40
N PHE A 30 5.21 -16.88 -4.29
CA PHE A 30 4.15 -17.80 -3.88
C PHE A 30 4.64 -19.06 -3.17
N LYS A 31 5.91 -19.46 -3.36
CA LYS A 31 6.52 -20.56 -2.60
C LYS A 31 6.87 -20.18 -1.16
N GLU A 32 7.17 -18.90 -0.93
CA GLU A 32 7.50 -18.35 0.39
C GLU A 32 6.27 -17.88 1.18
N ALA A 33 5.13 -17.71 0.51
CA ALA A 33 3.88 -17.35 1.14
C ALA A 33 3.35 -18.46 2.07
N GLU A 34 2.83 -18.07 3.23
CA GLU A 34 2.08 -18.95 4.12
C GLU A 34 0.67 -19.20 3.57
N GLU A 35 0.05 -20.31 3.97
CA GLU A 35 -1.27 -20.73 3.46
C GLU A 35 -2.35 -19.67 3.71
N GLU A 36 -2.28 -18.99 4.85
CA GLU A 36 -3.23 -17.96 5.26
C GLU A 36 -3.03 -16.62 4.54
N GLU A 37 -1.91 -16.44 3.84
CA GLU A 37 -1.53 -15.19 3.18
C GLU A 37 -1.61 -15.25 1.65
N ILE A 38 -1.58 -16.44 1.06
CA ILE A 38 -1.41 -16.63 -0.38
C ILE A 38 -2.51 -15.96 -1.21
N ASP A 39 -3.76 -16.03 -0.74
CA ASP A 39 -4.91 -15.38 -1.37
C ASP A 39 -4.77 -13.85 -1.34
N LYS A 40 -4.34 -13.31 -0.21
CA LYS A 40 -4.17 -11.87 0.02
C LYS A 40 -3.03 -11.33 -0.82
N ILE A 41 -1.90 -12.05 -0.88
CA ILE A 41 -0.76 -11.71 -1.73
C ILE A 41 -1.20 -11.69 -3.21
N ALA A 42 -1.98 -12.67 -3.66
CA ALA A 42 -2.45 -12.72 -5.03
C ALA A 42 -3.30 -11.49 -5.40
N TYR A 43 -4.25 -11.08 -4.54
CA TYR A 43 -5.06 -9.89 -4.82
C TYR A 43 -4.26 -8.59 -4.68
N LEU A 44 -3.41 -8.46 -3.66
CA LEU A 44 -2.53 -7.29 -3.51
C LEU A 44 -1.61 -7.12 -4.73
N THR A 45 -1.11 -8.22 -5.30
CA THR A 45 -0.27 -8.19 -6.52
C THR A 45 -1.05 -7.65 -7.72
N LEU A 46 -2.36 -7.89 -7.78
CA LEU A 46 -3.25 -7.36 -8.81
C LEU A 46 -3.73 -5.93 -8.52
N GLY A 47 -3.32 -5.33 -7.40
CA GLY A 47 -3.77 -4.01 -6.97
C GLY A 47 -5.21 -3.99 -6.43
N THR A 48 -5.76 -5.14 -6.04
CA THR A 48 -7.13 -5.25 -5.50
C THR A 48 -7.13 -5.96 -4.14
N LEU A 49 -8.23 -5.85 -3.39
CA LEU A 49 -8.41 -6.62 -2.15
C LEU A 49 -9.26 -7.87 -2.37
N TYR A 50 -10.20 -7.79 -3.30
CA TYR A 50 -11.19 -8.82 -3.59
C TYR A 50 -11.38 -8.99 -5.10
N PRO A 51 -11.89 -10.15 -5.54
CA PRO A 51 -12.40 -10.31 -6.89
C PRO A 51 -13.50 -9.29 -7.22
N ALA A 52 -13.57 -8.90 -8.49
CA ALA A 52 -14.58 -7.95 -8.98
C ALA A 52 -16.03 -8.39 -8.67
N TYR A 53 -16.32 -9.70 -8.65
CA TYR A 53 -17.66 -10.20 -8.37
C TYR A 53 -18.11 -10.03 -6.90
N VAL A 54 -17.19 -9.73 -5.98
CA VAL A 54 -17.51 -9.47 -4.57
C VAL A 54 -18.04 -8.04 -4.38
N GLY A 55 -17.67 -7.11 -5.27
CA GLY A 55 -18.15 -5.73 -5.24
C GLY A 55 -17.63 -4.88 -4.06
N ILE A 56 -16.57 -5.32 -3.38
CA ILE A 56 -15.91 -4.54 -2.32
C ILE A 56 -14.75 -3.76 -2.95
N GLU A 57 -14.81 -2.44 -2.83
CA GLU A 57 -13.75 -1.52 -3.25
C GLU A 57 -13.18 -0.77 -2.05
N LEU A 58 -11.90 -0.42 -2.10
CA LEU A 58 -11.26 0.37 -1.04
C LEU A 58 -11.95 1.73 -0.87
N GLY A 59 -12.40 2.33 -1.98
CA GLY A 59 -13.08 3.63 -1.97
C GLY A 59 -12.22 4.77 -1.42
N VAL A 60 -10.90 4.69 -1.65
CA VAL A 60 -9.92 5.73 -1.33
C VAL A 60 -9.46 6.34 -2.65
N ALA A 61 -9.88 7.57 -2.90
CA ALA A 61 -9.39 8.36 -4.03
C ALA A 61 -8.06 9.01 -3.69
N GLU A 62 -7.32 9.47 -4.71
CA GLU A 62 -6.04 10.17 -4.57
C GLU A 62 -6.10 11.32 -3.54
N LYS A 63 -7.18 12.11 -3.56
CA LYS A 63 -7.40 13.19 -2.58
C LYS A 63 -7.51 12.71 -1.13
N LEU A 64 -8.10 11.52 -0.89
CA LEU A 64 -8.13 10.96 0.47
C LEU A 64 -6.73 10.52 0.90
N ALA A 65 -5.95 9.94 -0.03
CA ALA A 65 -4.56 9.56 0.26
C ALA A 65 -3.69 10.79 0.56
N ILE A 66 -3.86 11.90 -0.16
CA ILE A 66 -3.19 13.18 0.14
C ILE A 66 -3.56 13.69 1.55
N ARG A 67 -4.83 13.60 1.94
CA ARG A 67 -5.28 13.97 3.29
C ARG A 67 -4.65 13.07 4.37
N ALA A 68 -4.58 11.76 4.13
CA ALA A 68 -3.93 10.84 5.05
C ALA A 68 -2.43 11.15 5.19
N LEU A 69 -1.74 11.46 4.08
CA LEU A 69 -0.35 11.89 4.09
C LEU A 69 -0.18 13.20 4.86
N ARG A 70 -1.06 14.19 4.69
CA ARG A 70 -1.04 15.43 5.48
C ARG A 70 -1.16 15.13 6.97
N LEU A 71 -2.05 14.23 7.41
CA LEU A 71 -2.19 13.88 8.82
C LEU A 71 -0.93 13.21 9.39
N VAL A 72 -0.34 12.27 8.64
CA VAL A 72 0.83 11.51 9.10
C VAL A 72 2.12 12.32 9.03
N THR A 73 2.29 13.13 7.99
CA THR A 73 3.52 13.90 7.73
C THR A 73 3.47 15.30 8.36
N GLY A 74 2.29 15.87 8.56
CA GLY A 74 2.10 17.27 8.97
C GLY A 74 2.37 18.28 7.85
N VAL A 75 2.64 17.82 6.64
CA VAL A 75 2.87 18.67 5.47
C VAL A 75 1.54 19.10 4.86
N ASP A 76 1.42 20.38 4.50
CA ASP A 76 0.21 20.92 3.89
C ASP A 76 -0.16 20.22 2.57
N GLU A 77 -1.47 20.03 2.33
CA GLU A 77 -1.99 19.34 1.14
C GLU A 77 -1.49 19.98 -0.17
N SER A 78 -1.40 21.32 -0.23
CA SER A 78 -0.87 22.03 -1.41
C SER A 78 0.57 21.66 -1.73
N LYS A 79 1.42 21.49 -0.71
CA LYS A 79 2.81 21.08 -0.90
C LYS A 79 2.92 19.62 -1.32
N ILE A 80 2.02 18.76 -0.83
CA ILE A 80 1.93 17.36 -1.27
C ILE A 80 1.49 17.32 -2.75
N GLU A 81 0.50 18.14 -3.14
CA GLU A 81 0.06 18.29 -4.53
C GLU A 81 1.18 18.82 -5.45
N ASP A 82 1.96 19.81 -5.00
CA ASP A 82 3.11 20.31 -5.76
C ASP A 82 4.18 19.22 -5.99
N LEU A 83 4.46 18.40 -4.96
CA LEU A 83 5.36 17.26 -5.08
C LEU A 83 4.79 16.21 -6.03
N LEU A 84 3.49 15.90 -5.93
CA LEU A 84 2.81 14.96 -6.82
C LEU A 84 2.88 15.43 -8.28
N ASN A 85 2.66 16.72 -8.54
CA ASN A 85 2.78 17.29 -9.89
C ASN A 85 4.21 17.20 -10.45
N LYS A 86 5.22 17.24 -9.58
CA LYS A 86 6.64 17.16 -9.96
C LYS A 86 7.12 15.72 -10.16
N ILE A 87 6.70 14.80 -9.28
CA ILE A 87 7.16 13.40 -9.25
C ILE A 87 6.31 12.53 -10.16
N GLY A 88 5.00 12.79 -10.24
CA GLY A 88 4.04 12.05 -11.05
C GLY A 88 3.52 10.76 -10.41
N ASP A 89 4.00 10.41 -9.22
CA ASP A 89 3.60 9.20 -8.48
C ASP A 89 3.39 9.51 -6.98
N LEU A 90 2.20 9.20 -6.47
CA LEU A 90 1.85 9.47 -5.07
C LEU A 90 2.57 8.54 -4.09
N GLY A 91 2.93 7.33 -4.51
CA GLY A 91 3.70 6.39 -3.70
C GLY A 91 5.12 6.90 -3.43
N GLN A 92 5.80 7.41 -4.45
CA GLN A 92 7.11 8.05 -4.34
C GLN A 92 7.07 9.33 -3.50
N VAL A 93 6.02 10.15 -3.66
CA VAL A 93 5.78 11.32 -2.78
C VAL A 93 5.65 10.88 -1.33
N ALA A 94 4.87 9.83 -1.06
CA ALA A 94 4.70 9.28 0.28
C ALA A 94 6.02 8.77 0.87
N GLU A 95 6.82 8.05 0.08
CA GLU A 95 8.13 7.56 0.48
C GLU A 95 9.08 8.71 0.84
N GLU A 96 9.17 9.74 -0.01
CA GLU A 96 10.02 10.91 0.22
C GLU A 96 9.62 11.61 1.53
N LEU A 97 8.33 11.89 1.73
CA LEU A 97 7.84 12.59 2.91
C LEU A 97 8.01 11.78 4.20
N LEU A 98 7.79 10.46 4.16
CA LEU A 98 7.89 9.59 5.33
C LEU A 98 9.36 9.28 5.69
N SER A 99 10.26 9.22 4.70
CA SER A 99 11.69 9.00 4.94
C SER A 99 12.33 10.13 5.75
N GLN A 100 11.90 11.38 5.53
CA GLN A 100 12.40 12.57 6.24
C GLN A 100 12.02 12.61 7.73
N LYS A 101 10.95 11.89 8.12
CA LYS A 101 10.45 11.83 9.50
C LYS A 101 11.06 10.74 10.38
N LYS A 102 11.89 9.84 9.82
CA LYS A 102 12.48 8.69 10.54
C LYS A 102 13.36 9.08 11.75
N SER A 103 13.69 10.36 11.93
CA SER A 103 14.64 10.82 12.94
C SER A 103 14.07 11.12 14.33
N GLN A 104 12.73 11.18 14.53
CA GLN A 104 12.26 11.81 15.78
C GLN A 104 11.44 11.00 16.80
N LEU A 105 10.73 9.90 16.53
CA LEU A 105 9.74 9.45 17.54
C LEU A 105 9.38 7.97 17.75
N VAL A 106 10.03 6.95 17.19
CA VAL A 106 9.57 5.55 17.47
C VAL A 106 10.72 4.59 17.79
N LEU A 107 10.95 4.43 19.09
CA LEU A 107 11.96 3.52 19.67
C LEU A 107 11.61 2.04 19.46
N PHE A 108 10.36 1.70 19.10
CA PHE A 108 9.91 0.33 18.80
C PHE A 108 8.75 0.33 17.79
N THR A 109 9.05 0.07 16.51
CA THR A 109 8.03 -0.30 15.51
C THR A 109 8.11 -1.80 15.27
N GLN A 110 7.02 -2.52 15.51
CA GLN A 110 6.89 -3.89 14.98
C GLN A 110 6.82 -3.82 13.44
N PRO A 111 7.55 -4.68 12.72
CA PRO A 111 7.38 -4.81 11.28
C PRO A 111 5.94 -5.13 10.92
N LEU A 112 5.41 -4.48 9.88
CA LEU A 112 4.08 -4.79 9.36
C LEU A 112 4.13 -6.14 8.64
N THR A 113 3.14 -7.01 8.89
CA THR A 113 2.93 -8.24 8.11
C THR A 113 1.96 -8.02 6.95
N VAL A 114 1.94 -8.94 5.98
CA VAL A 114 0.93 -8.92 4.90
C VAL A 114 -0.48 -8.97 5.48
N LEU A 115 -0.72 -9.82 6.50
CA LEU A 115 -2.00 -9.89 7.19
C LEU A 115 -2.38 -8.56 7.85
N ASP A 116 -1.45 -7.88 8.51
CA ASP A 116 -1.73 -6.59 9.14
C ASP A 116 -2.19 -5.54 8.12
N VAL A 117 -1.48 -5.45 6.99
CA VAL A 117 -1.80 -4.49 5.93
C VAL A 117 -3.14 -4.84 5.29
N TYR A 118 -3.32 -6.10 4.88
CA TYR A 118 -4.56 -6.55 4.26
C TYR A 118 -5.77 -6.32 5.18
N ASN A 119 -5.68 -6.70 6.44
CA ASN A 119 -6.78 -6.55 7.40
C ASN A 119 -7.12 -5.07 7.67
N LYS A 120 -6.14 -4.16 7.63
CA LYS A 120 -6.39 -2.72 7.77
C LYS A 120 -7.08 -2.17 6.51
N LEU A 121 -6.60 -2.56 5.33
CA LEU A 121 -7.23 -2.16 4.07
C LEU A 121 -8.64 -2.71 3.93
N ASP A 122 -8.89 -3.94 4.37
CA ASP A 122 -10.24 -4.53 4.40
C ASP A 122 -11.19 -3.75 5.32
N LYS A 123 -10.73 -3.40 6.53
CA LYS A 123 -11.51 -2.54 7.43
C LYS A 123 -11.88 -1.23 6.76
N VAL A 124 -10.92 -0.57 6.10
CA VAL A 124 -11.16 0.68 5.35
C VAL A 124 -12.16 0.48 4.21
N ALA A 125 -12.04 -0.62 3.45
CA ALA A 125 -12.94 -0.94 2.33
C ALA A 125 -14.39 -1.16 2.79
N ARG A 126 -14.58 -1.72 3.99
CA ARG A 126 -15.91 -1.99 4.57
C ARG A 126 -16.59 -0.78 5.21
N ILE A 127 -15.87 0.33 5.42
CA ILE A 127 -16.46 1.57 5.95
C ILE A 127 -17.42 2.16 4.91
N SER A 128 -18.68 2.33 5.32
CA SER A 128 -19.77 2.88 4.50
C SER A 128 -20.73 3.69 5.37
N GLY A 129 -21.59 4.50 4.74
CA GLY A 129 -22.55 5.37 5.41
C GLY A 129 -22.06 6.80 5.66
N GLU A 130 -22.82 7.55 6.46
CA GLU A 130 -22.50 8.93 6.80
C GLU A 130 -21.17 9.02 7.58
N GLY A 131 -20.32 9.98 7.24
CA GLY A 131 -18.98 10.11 7.83
C GLY A 131 -17.95 9.07 7.34
N ALA A 132 -18.29 8.20 6.38
CA ALA A 132 -17.38 7.18 5.86
C ALA A 132 -16.06 7.76 5.34
N ILE A 133 -16.09 8.92 4.66
CA ILE A 133 -14.88 9.56 4.12
C ILE A 133 -13.91 9.95 5.25
N GLU A 134 -14.42 10.49 6.36
CA GLU A 134 -13.57 10.90 7.49
C GLU A 134 -12.97 9.68 8.20
N ASN A 135 -13.74 8.60 8.35
CA ASN A 135 -13.26 7.37 8.99
C ASN A 135 -12.26 6.56 8.14
N LYS A 136 -12.15 6.85 6.84
CA LYS A 136 -11.19 6.21 5.92
C LYS A 136 -9.81 6.88 5.90
N VAL A 137 -9.67 8.06 6.51
CA VAL A 137 -8.45 8.88 6.52
C VAL A 137 -7.65 8.68 7.80
#